data_AF-A0A8I1NNR9-F1
#
_entry.id   AF-A0A8I1NNR9-F1
#
_cell.length_a   1.000
_cell.length_b   1.000
_cell.length_c   1.000
_cell.angle_alpha   90.00
_cell.angle_beta   90.00
_cell.angle_gamma   90.00
#
_symmetry.space_group_name_H-M   'P 1'
#
loop_
_entity.id
_entity.type
_entity.pdbx_description
1 polymer ?
#
loop_
_entity_poly.entity_id
_entity_poly.type
_entity_poly.pdbx_seq_one_letter_code
_entity_poly.pdbx_strand_id
1 'polypeptide(L)'
;MTFVSIADTAKAWVDSGPLPDGRRRSLAYRRGGEKVRRNSICTGLANAHYRPISRREARQIYAAAVRYDRIGRAKGHRNGPLGHVALEVLDSLCNVICYRTGELQPAYSTLCTKLNRSRDAIALALKSLKAHGFLDWTRRTVRTGAESGPQLKQINNAYRLFLPAIAKAILGRLGKTAPAPVPDDALQAAQDRAREIEAMRATLTRKEQYLLDFADNPQLGETLYRMEMHIIERESGKQGVTVA
;
A
#
# COMPACT_ATOMS: atom_id res chain seq x y z
N MET A 1 51.04 24.14 22.01
CA MET A 1 50.29 23.46 20.94
C MET A 1 51.18 23.40 19.71
N THR A 2 51.87 22.29 19.49
CA THR A 2 52.78 22.10 18.35
C THR A 2 52.04 21.34 17.25
N PHE A 3 51.91 21.98 16.08
CA PHE A 3 51.38 21.37 14.87
C PHE A 3 52.37 20.33 14.34
N VAL A 4 51.94 19.09 14.16
CA VAL A 4 52.71 18.05 13.45
C VAL A 4 52.41 18.19 11.96
N SER A 5 53.48 18.32 11.17
CA SER A 5 53.46 18.53 9.71
C SER A 5 53.04 17.26 8.97
N ILE A 6 52.22 17.43 7.93
CA ILE A 6 51.72 16.37 7.03
C ILE A 6 52.85 15.60 6.33
N ALA A 7 54.06 16.20 6.24
CA ALA A 7 55.21 15.61 5.56
C ALA A 7 55.91 14.49 6.34
N ASP A 8 55.79 14.43 7.67
CA ASP A 8 56.51 13.44 8.49
C ASP A 8 55.84 12.05 8.46
N THR A 9 54.58 11.96 8.03
CA THR A 9 53.84 10.69 7.89
C THR A 9 54.14 9.91 6.61
N ALA A 10 54.84 10.49 5.64
CA ALA A 10 55.11 9.86 4.34
C ALA A 10 56.35 8.96 4.34
N LYS A 11 57.25 9.08 5.33
CA LYS A 11 58.53 8.35 5.36
C LYS A 11 58.46 6.99 6.06
N ALA A 12 57.38 6.69 6.78
CA ALA A 12 57.18 5.40 7.45
C ALA A 12 56.68 4.26 6.53
N TRP A 13 56.39 4.56 5.25
CA TRP A 13 55.78 3.59 4.32
C TRP A 13 56.76 2.92 3.36
N VAL A 14 58.02 3.35 3.29
CA VAL A 14 58.98 2.88 2.27
C VAL A 14 59.94 1.80 2.80
N ASP A 15 60.12 1.65 4.12
CA ASP A 15 61.11 0.72 4.71
C ASP A 15 60.53 -0.62 5.25
N SER A 16 59.35 -1.05 4.78
CA SER A 16 58.84 -2.38 5.13
C SER A 16 59.27 -3.41 4.09
N GLY A 17 60.42 -4.07 4.31
CA GLY A 17 60.85 -5.22 3.52
C GLY A 17 59.79 -6.34 3.46
N PRO A 18 59.95 -7.34 2.57
CA PRO A 18 58.95 -8.38 2.37
C PRO A 18 58.74 -9.16 3.67
N LEU A 19 57.47 -9.35 4.06
CA LEU A 19 57.11 -10.04 5.30
C LEU A 19 57.59 -11.51 5.28
N PRO A 20 58.15 -12.01 6.39
CA PRO A 20 58.53 -13.40 6.50
C PRO A 20 57.28 -14.28 6.63
N ASP A 21 57.39 -15.42 5.95
CA ASP A 21 56.69 -16.69 6.06
C ASP A 21 55.58 -16.85 7.13
N GLY A 22 54.48 -17.46 6.71
CA GLY A 22 53.58 -18.24 7.58
C GLY A 22 52.43 -17.55 8.31
N ARG A 23 52.12 -16.26 8.08
CA ARG A 23 51.05 -15.58 8.84
C ARG A 23 49.69 -15.57 8.15
N ARG A 24 48.67 -16.02 8.89
CA ARG A 24 47.22 -15.88 8.61
C ARG A 24 46.94 -14.56 7.91
N ARG A 25 46.25 -14.60 6.76
CA ARG A 25 45.79 -13.44 5.98
C ARG A 25 45.53 -12.24 6.90
N SER A 26 46.29 -11.17 6.71
CA SER A 26 46.16 -9.93 7.46
C SER A 26 44.69 -9.53 7.56
N LEU A 27 44.26 -9.07 8.74
CA LEU A 27 42.88 -8.65 9.02
C LEU A 27 42.31 -7.68 7.97
N ALA A 28 43.16 -6.90 7.32
CA ALA A 28 42.84 -5.99 6.23
C ALA A 28 42.23 -6.66 4.98
N TYR A 29 42.52 -7.96 4.75
CA TYR A 29 42.05 -8.71 3.57
C TYR A 29 40.92 -9.69 3.87
N ARG A 30 40.36 -9.70 5.10
CA ARG A 30 39.10 -10.40 5.34
C ARG A 30 38.02 -9.66 4.58
N ARG A 31 37.32 -10.35 3.66
CA ARG A 31 36.08 -9.89 3.06
C ARG A 31 35.13 -9.48 4.19
N GLY A 32 35.13 -8.20 4.55
CA GLY A 32 34.11 -7.57 5.37
C GLY A 32 32.86 -7.42 4.51
N GLY A 33 32.33 -8.54 4.00
CA GLY A 33 31.08 -8.56 3.28
C GLY A 33 29.99 -8.24 4.28
N GLU A 34 29.64 -6.96 4.39
CA GLU A 34 28.54 -6.54 5.25
C GLU A 34 27.30 -7.35 4.86
N LYS A 35 26.71 -8.05 5.85
CA LYS A 35 25.69 -9.06 5.57
C LYS A 35 24.42 -8.39 5.06
N VAL A 36 24.21 -8.43 3.75
CA VAL A 36 22.97 -7.96 3.11
C VAL A 36 21.91 -9.05 3.15
N ARG A 37 20.70 -8.68 3.59
CA ARG A 37 19.54 -9.59 3.60
C ARG A 37 18.94 -9.74 2.21
N ARG A 38 18.40 -10.92 1.91
CA ARG A 38 17.66 -11.19 0.65
C ARG A 38 16.51 -10.20 0.47
N ASN A 39 16.22 -9.87 -0.80
CA ASN A 39 15.20 -8.91 -1.25
C ASN A 39 15.41 -7.47 -0.73
N SER A 40 16.66 -7.07 -0.48
CA SER A 40 16.99 -5.68 -0.21
C SER A 40 17.16 -4.91 -1.52
N ILE A 41 16.58 -3.72 -1.58
CA ILE A 41 16.54 -2.89 -2.79
C ILE A 41 17.55 -1.75 -2.64
N CYS A 42 18.32 -1.48 -3.69
CA CYS A 42 19.22 -0.33 -3.71
C CYS A 42 18.42 0.98 -3.60
N THR A 43 18.94 1.94 -2.84
CA THR A 43 18.20 3.14 -2.43
C THR A 43 17.53 3.92 -3.57
N GLY A 44 18.17 4.03 -4.74
CA GLY A 44 17.57 4.71 -5.90
C GLY A 44 16.27 4.06 -6.41
N LEU A 45 16.16 2.74 -6.33
CA LEU A 45 14.95 1.99 -6.71
C LEU A 45 13.91 1.95 -5.56
N ALA A 46 14.36 2.09 -4.32
CA ALA A 46 13.48 2.08 -3.15
C ALA A 46 12.54 3.29 -3.09
N ASN A 47 12.83 4.36 -3.84
CA ASN A 47 11.96 5.54 -3.93
C ASN A 47 10.56 5.21 -4.48
N ALA A 48 10.45 4.18 -5.34
CA ALA A 48 9.17 3.69 -5.85
C ALA A 48 8.26 3.11 -4.75
N HIS A 49 8.82 2.74 -3.59
CA HIS A 49 8.03 2.27 -2.45
C HIS A 49 7.22 3.41 -1.82
N TYR A 50 7.74 4.63 -1.79
CA TYR A 50 7.07 5.77 -1.17
C TYR A 50 5.89 6.25 -2.00
N ARG A 51 4.85 6.71 -1.32
CA ARG A 51 3.70 7.36 -1.95
C ARG A 51 3.32 8.58 -1.12
N PRO A 52 3.16 9.76 -1.75
CA PRO A 52 2.70 10.95 -1.04
C PRO A 52 1.38 10.66 -0.33
N ILE A 53 1.25 11.18 0.88
CA ILE A 53 0.09 10.98 1.73
C ILE A 53 -0.27 12.30 2.39
N SER A 54 -1.56 12.63 2.41
CA SER A 54 -2.01 13.85 3.08
C SER A 54 -1.98 13.68 4.61
N ARG A 55 -1.79 14.78 5.34
CA ARG A 55 -1.87 14.76 6.82
C ARG A 55 -3.21 14.26 7.33
N ARG A 56 -4.30 14.58 6.61
CA ARG A 56 -5.65 14.09 6.91
C ARG A 56 -5.72 12.57 6.76
N GLU A 57 -5.15 12.03 5.70
CA GLU A 57 -5.12 10.59 5.44
C GLU A 57 -4.28 9.84 6.47
N ALA A 58 -3.12 10.36 6.86
CA ALA A 58 -2.31 9.77 7.94
C ALA A 58 -3.08 9.71 9.28
N ARG A 59 -3.78 10.79 9.64
CA ARG A 59 -4.67 10.81 10.82
C ARG A 59 -5.85 9.83 10.68
N GLN A 60 -6.39 9.71 9.47
CA GLN A 60 -7.47 8.77 9.17
C GLN A 60 -7.01 7.31 9.33
N ILE A 61 -5.79 6.98 8.88
CA ILE A 61 -5.17 5.67 9.09
C ILE A 61 -5.05 5.37 10.59
N TYR A 62 -4.50 6.31 11.36
CA TYR A 62 -4.37 6.15 12.80
C TYR A 62 -5.74 5.94 13.49
N ALA A 63 -6.72 6.80 13.19
CA ALA A 63 -8.07 6.69 13.75
C ALA A 63 -8.74 5.35 13.39
N ALA A 64 -8.55 4.89 12.15
CA ALA A 64 -9.06 3.60 11.71
C ALA A 64 -8.38 2.43 12.44
N ALA A 65 -7.07 2.50 12.69
CA ALA A 65 -6.33 1.51 13.45
C ALA A 65 -6.79 1.42 14.91
N VAL A 66 -6.99 2.56 15.59
CA VAL A 66 -7.50 2.62 16.97
C VAL A 66 -8.90 1.98 17.05
N ARG A 67 -9.78 2.29 16.09
CA ARG A 67 -11.12 1.69 16.02
C ARG A 67 -11.05 0.20 15.74
N TYR A 68 -10.22 -0.22 14.80
CA TYR A 68 -10.00 -1.63 14.45
C TYR A 68 -9.52 -2.43 15.66
N ASP A 69 -8.53 -1.92 16.41
CA ASP A 69 -8.04 -2.57 17.63
C ASP A 69 -9.13 -2.68 18.71
N ARG A 70 -9.91 -1.61 18.90
CA ARG A 70 -11.01 -1.61 19.88
C ARG A 70 -12.10 -2.62 19.55
N ILE A 71 -12.52 -2.71 18.29
CA ILE A 71 -13.59 -3.63 17.85
C ILE A 71 -13.11 -5.07 17.87
N GLY A 72 -11.86 -5.33 17.45
CA GLY A 72 -11.27 -6.66 17.43
C GLY A 72 -10.86 -7.20 18.81
N ARG A 73 -11.13 -6.45 19.90
CA ARG A 73 -10.76 -6.84 21.25
C ARG A 73 -11.66 -7.96 21.76
N ALA A 74 -11.09 -9.15 21.94
CA ALA A 74 -11.78 -10.28 22.54
C ALA A 74 -12.05 -10.06 24.04
N LYS A 75 -13.15 -10.61 24.54
CA LYS A 75 -13.53 -10.53 25.97
C LYS A 75 -12.41 -11.14 26.83
N GLY A 76 -12.00 -10.42 27.88
CA GLY A 76 -10.91 -10.85 28.78
C GLY A 76 -9.50 -10.48 28.32
N HIS A 77 -9.31 -10.01 27.08
CA HIS A 77 -8.02 -9.52 26.60
C HIS A 77 -7.88 -8.01 26.81
N ARG A 78 -6.71 -7.57 27.32
CA ARG A 78 -6.41 -6.14 27.52
C ARG A 78 -6.26 -5.37 26.20
N ASN A 79 -5.72 -6.05 25.19
CA ASN A 79 -5.34 -5.47 23.90
C ASN A 79 -6.18 -6.07 22.77
N GLY A 80 -6.40 -5.29 21.72
CA GLY A 80 -6.96 -5.80 20.47
C GLY A 80 -5.90 -6.49 19.59
N PRO A 81 -6.23 -6.77 18.32
CA PRO A 81 -5.35 -7.46 17.37
C PRO A 81 -4.02 -6.73 17.10
N LEU A 82 -4.01 -5.39 17.16
CA LEU A 82 -2.78 -4.61 16.92
C LEU A 82 -1.96 -4.51 18.22
N GLY A 83 -2.64 -4.22 19.32
CA GLY A 83 -2.04 -3.97 20.62
C GLY A 83 -1.56 -2.54 20.81
N HIS A 84 -1.41 -2.15 22.08
CA HIS A 84 -1.13 -0.76 22.47
C HIS A 84 0.18 -0.22 21.86
N VAL A 85 1.26 -1.00 21.91
CA VAL A 85 2.58 -0.60 21.36
C VAL A 85 2.51 -0.39 19.84
N ALA A 86 1.70 -1.17 19.12
CA ALA A 86 1.52 -0.97 17.68
C ALA A 86 0.83 0.36 17.36
N LEU A 87 -0.14 0.78 18.17
CA LEU A 87 -0.79 2.08 18.04
C LEU A 87 0.18 3.24 18.35
N GLU A 88 1.02 3.11 19.39
CA GLU A 88 2.08 4.09 19.69
C GLU A 88 3.09 4.24 18.55
N VAL A 89 3.55 3.11 18.00
CA VAL A 89 4.46 3.09 16.84
C VAL A 89 3.80 3.76 15.64
N LEU A 90 2.55 3.39 15.33
CA LEU A 90 1.83 3.96 14.19
C LEU A 90 1.65 5.48 14.32
N ASP A 91 1.30 5.97 15.50
CA ASP A 91 1.19 7.42 15.76
C ASP A 91 2.54 8.13 15.55
N SER A 92 3.62 7.55 16.08
CA SER A 92 4.97 8.10 15.89
C SER A 92 5.37 8.15 14.42
N LEU A 93 5.01 7.13 13.63
CA LEU A 93 5.25 7.10 12.18
C LEU A 93 4.43 8.15 11.42
N CYS A 94 3.15 8.31 11.76
CA CYS A 94 2.29 9.35 11.19
C CYS A 94 2.79 10.78 11.45
N ASN A 95 3.55 10.98 12.54
CA ASN A 95 4.15 12.26 12.90
C ASN A 95 5.51 12.51 12.24
N VAL A 96 6.26 11.47 11.87
CA VAL A 96 7.62 11.58 11.29
C VAL A 96 7.60 11.59 9.76
N ILE A 97 6.54 11.08 9.13
CA ILE A 97 6.44 10.97 7.67
C ILE A 97 6.54 12.33 6.97
N CYS A 98 7.32 12.38 5.88
CA CYS A 98 7.28 13.53 4.98
C CYS A 98 6.03 13.45 4.10
N TYR A 99 5.02 14.29 4.35
CA TYR A 99 3.74 14.23 3.62
C TYR A 99 3.87 14.51 2.11
N ARG A 100 4.85 15.32 1.70
CA ARG A 100 5.07 15.69 0.30
C ARG A 100 5.56 14.50 -0.54
N THR A 101 6.50 13.71 -0.01
CA THR A 101 7.14 12.61 -0.75
C THR A 101 6.63 11.24 -0.32
N GLY A 102 6.05 11.14 0.88
CA GLY A 102 5.73 9.87 1.53
C GLY A 102 6.95 9.17 2.14
N GLU A 103 8.09 9.85 2.21
CA GLU A 103 9.33 9.27 2.71
C GLU A 103 9.25 9.03 4.21
N LEU A 104 9.47 7.77 4.61
CA LEU A 104 9.40 7.32 5.99
C LEU A 104 10.51 6.29 6.24
N GLN A 105 11.59 6.73 6.90
CA GLN A 105 12.81 5.96 7.10
C GLN A 105 13.36 5.99 8.55
N PRO A 106 12.53 5.91 9.60
CA PRO A 106 13.04 5.90 10.97
C PRO A 106 13.89 4.66 11.24
N ALA A 107 14.99 4.83 11.97
CA ALA A 107 15.76 3.71 12.48
C ALA A 107 15.01 3.02 13.62
N TYR A 108 15.27 1.72 13.83
CA TYR A 108 14.76 1.00 15.00
C TYR A 108 15.16 1.68 16.31
N SER A 109 16.43 2.12 16.42
CA SER A 109 16.93 2.84 17.59
C SER A 109 16.17 4.15 17.83
N THR A 110 15.89 4.92 16.77
CA THR A 110 15.10 6.16 16.88
C THR A 110 13.71 5.88 17.44
N LEU A 111 13.05 4.81 17.00
CA LEU A 111 11.75 4.41 17.55
C LEU A 111 11.87 3.94 19.01
N CYS A 112 12.90 3.17 19.35
CA CYS A 112 13.16 2.72 20.72
C CYS A 112 13.30 3.92 21.67
N THR A 113 14.16 4.88 21.32
CA THR A 113 14.42 6.07 22.14
C THR A 113 13.18 6.95 22.25
N LYS A 114 12.46 7.18 21.15
CA LYS A 114 11.29 8.07 21.13
C LYS A 114 10.10 7.50 21.92
N LEU A 115 9.89 6.19 21.88
CA LEU A 115 8.75 5.54 22.54
C LEU A 115 9.10 4.94 23.90
N ASN A 116 10.39 4.94 24.27
CA ASN A 116 10.92 4.25 25.43
C ASN A 116 10.48 2.77 25.50
N ARG A 117 10.57 2.07 24.35
CA ARG A 117 10.19 0.66 24.21
C ARG A 117 11.39 -0.20 23.82
N SER A 118 11.35 -1.46 24.22
CA SER A 118 12.37 -2.43 23.82
C SER A 118 12.35 -2.66 22.30
N ARG A 119 13.50 -3.05 21.76
CA ARG A 119 13.63 -3.36 20.33
C ARG A 119 12.67 -4.47 19.89
N ASP A 120 12.46 -5.46 20.75
CA ASP A 120 11.58 -6.59 20.47
C ASP A 120 10.11 -6.18 20.48
N ALA A 121 9.70 -5.31 21.41
CA ALA A 121 8.34 -4.77 21.43
C ALA A 121 8.03 -4.01 20.14
N ILE A 122 8.97 -3.21 19.65
CA ILE A 122 8.83 -2.49 18.36
C ILE A 122 8.82 -3.47 17.18
N ALA A 123 9.66 -4.51 17.21
CA ALA A 123 9.67 -5.53 16.15
C ALA A 123 8.33 -6.30 16.09
N LEU A 124 7.75 -6.65 17.24
CA LEU A 124 6.43 -7.27 17.33
C LEU A 124 5.31 -6.33 16.87
N ALA A 125 5.36 -5.07 17.30
CA ALA A 125 4.41 -4.03 16.89
C ALA A 125 4.40 -3.83 15.37
N LEU A 126 5.58 -3.68 14.75
CA LEU A 126 5.69 -3.55 13.29
C LEU A 126 5.17 -4.81 12.58
N LYS A 127 5.50 -6.01 13.07
CA LYS A 127 4.98 -7.27 12.52
C LYS A 127 3.45 -7.33 12.58
N SER A 128 2.85 -6.94 13.69
CA SER A 128 1.39 -6.89 13.84
C SER A 128 0.76 -5.90 12.84
N LEU A 129 1.29 -4.66 12.77
CA LEU A 129 0.81 -3.66 11.81
C LEU A 129 0.87 -4.17 10.36
N LYS A 130 1.93 -4.92 10.01
CA LYS A 130 2.07 -5.53 8.67
C LYS A 130 1.11 -6.68 8.44
N ALA A 131 0.91 -7.56 9.42
CA ALA A 131 -0.05 -8.65 9.32
C ALA A 131 -1.48 -8.15 9.09
N HIS A 132 -1.84 -7.02 9.70
CA HIS A 132 -3.16 -6.40 9.56
C HIS A 132 -3.27 -5.38 8.41
N GLY A 133 -2.19 -5.15 7.65
CA GLY A 133 -2.21 -4.32 6.44
C GLY A 133 -2.19 -2.81 6.67
N PHE A 134 -1.83 -2.34 7.86
CA PHE A 134 -1.65 -0.90 8.13
C PHE A 134 -0.28 -0.37 7.70
N LEU A 135 0.70 -1.27 7.57
CA LEU A 135 2.08 -0.92 7.32
C LEU A 135 2.75 -1.95 6.42
N ASP A 136 3.55 -1.50 5.47
CA ASP A 136 4.51 -2.34 4.78
C ASP A 136 5.93 -1.79 4.96
N TRP A 137 6.94 -2.63 4.72
CA TRP A 137 8.32 -2.18 4.69
C TRP A 137 9.12 -2.83 3.57
N THR A 138 10.09 -2.07 3.08
CA THR A 138 11.10 -2.51 2.12
C THR A 138 12.49 -2.35 2.73
N ARG A 139 13.32 -3.37 2.60
CA ARG A 139 14.72 -3.33 3.06
C ARG A 139 15.56 -2.58 2.05
N ARG A 140 16.46 -1.73 2.51
CA ARG A 140 17.27 -0.85 1.66
C ARG A 140 18.76 -1.11 1.79
N THR A 141 19.47 -0.89 0.68
CA THR A 141 20.93 -0.94 0.60
C THR A 141 21.50 0.30 -0.10
N VAL A 142 22.75 0.62 0.23
CA VAL A 142 23.55 1.67 -0.41
C VAL A 142 24.86 1.04 -0.90
N ARG A 143 25.37 1.52 -2.04
CA ARG A 143 26.69 1.12 -2.54
C ARG A 143 27.77 1.86 -1.76
N THR A 144 28.71 1.11 -1.19
CA THR A 144 29.79 1.66 -0.34
C THR A 144 30.98 2.18 -1.15
N GLY A 145 31.06 1.88 -2.46
CA GLY A 145 31.99 2.53 -3.39
C GLY A 145 33.45 2.04 -3.35
N ALA A 146 33.74 0.85 -2.82
CA ALA A 146 35.10 0.31 -2.80
C ALA A 146 35.61 -0.09 -4.21
N GLU A 147 36.93 -0.01 -4.42
CA GLU A 147 37.63 -0.31 -5.69
C GLU A 147 37.49 -1.76 -6.17
N SER A 148 37.12 -2.70 -5.29
CA SER A 148 36.98 -4.11 -5.64
C SER A 148 35.61 -4.68 -5.24
N GLY A 149 34.79 -4.93 -6.27
CA GLY A 149 33.47 -5.59 -6.19
C GLY A 149 32.31 -4.70 -5.69
N PRO A 150 31.05 -5.04 -6.02
CA PRO A 150 29.89 -4.28 -5.55
C PRO A 150 29.66 -4.49 -4.05
N GLN A 151 30.28 -3.64 -3.23
CA GLN A 151 30.05 -3.61 -1.79
C GLN A 151 28.73 -2.88 -1.49
N LEU A 152 27.79 -3.60 -0.90
CA LEU A 152 26.49 -3.08 -0.49
C LEU A 152 26.41 -3.05 1.02
N LYS A 153 26.05 -1.89 1.57
CA LYS A 153 25.75 -1.70 2.99
C LYS A 153 24.26 -1.71 3.22
N GLN A 154 23.80 -2.47 4.21
CA GLN A 154 22.40 -2.44 4.62
C GLN A 154 22.12 -1.15 5.40
N ILE A 155 21.02 -0.49 5.07
CA ILE A 155 20.58 0.74 5.74
C ILE A 155 19.18 0.57 6.35
N ASN A 156 18.65 1.66 6.91
CA ASN A 156 17.33 1.68 7.51
C ASN A 156 16.24 1.32 6.50
N ASN A 157 15.23 0.60 6.98
CA ASN A 157 14.11 0.20 6.15
C ASN A 157 13.30 1.43 5.70
N ALA A 158 12.70 1.30 4.53
CA ALA A 158 11.59 2.15 4.11
C ALA A 158 10.31 1.59 4.70
N TYR A 159 9.47 2.44 5.26
CA TYR A 159 8.13 2.09 5.69
C TYR A 159 7.10 2.79 4.81
N ARG A 160 5.93 2.19 4.67
CA ARG A 160 4.78 2.80 4.03
C ARG A 160 3.51 2.48 4.80
N LEU A 161 2.69 3.51 4.97
CA LEU A 161 1.40 3.43 5.64
C LEU A 161 0.29 3.13 4.62
N PHE A 162 -0.67 2.32 5.05
CA PHE A 162 -1.84 1.96 4.26
C PHE A 162 -3.10 2.04 5.09
N LEU A 163 -4.21 2.34 4.43
CA LEU A 163 -5.55 2.18 4.98
C LEU A 163 -6.17 0.88 4.43
N PRO A 164 -6.16 -0.23 5.17
CA PRO A 164 -6.73 -1.48 4.68
C PRO A 164 -8.25 -1.34 4.49
N ALA A 165 -8.80 -2.06 3.51
CA ALA A 165 -10.22 -1.98 3.16
C ALA A 165 -11.15 -2.30 4.34
N ILE A 166 -10.76 -3.27 5.19
CA ILE A 166 -11.49 -3.63 6.41
C ILE A 166 -11.57 -2.43 7.36
N ALA A 167 -10.45 -1.75 7.61
CA ALA A 167 -10.42 -0.58 8.48
C ALA A 167 -11.15 0.63 7.86
N LYS A 168 -11.11 0.77 6.52
CA LYS A 168 -11.89 1.76 5.78
C LYS A 168 -13.39 1.53 5.92
N ALA A 169 -13.85 0.28 5.88
CA ALA A 169 -15.25 -0.07 6.08
C ALA A 169 -15.71 0.23 7.53
N ILE A 170 -14.88 -0.10 8.52
CA ILE A 170 -15.12 0.23 9.94
C ILE A 170 -15.23 1.75 10.14
N LEU A 171 -14.37 2.53 9.49
CA LEU A 171 -14.43 3.98 9.55
C LEU A 171 -15.67 4.53 8.81
N GLY A 172 -16.02 3.96 7.66
CA GLY A 172 -17.18 4.35 6.86
C GLY A 172 -18.52 4.08 7.54
N ARG A 173 -18.63 2.97 8.28
CA ARG A 173 -19.86 2.59 9.00
C ARG A 173 -20.22 3.55 10.16
N LEU A 174 -19.25 4.34 10.65
CA LEU A 174 -19.38 5.11 11.90
C LEU A 174 -18.72 6.50 11.83
N GLY A 175 -18.38 7.04 10.65
CA GLY A 175 -17.47 8.20 10.59
C GLY A 175 -17.45 9.01 9.29
N LYS A 176 -18.13 8.55 8.25
CA LYS A 176 -18.84 9.48 7.38
C LYS A 176 -20.26 9.46 7.92
N THR A 177 -20.93 10.60 7.93
CA THR A 177 -22.37 10.60 7.65
C THR A 177 -22.51 9.66 6.45
N ALA A 178 -22.90 8.39 6.68
CA ALA A 178 -23.60 7.69 5.64
C ALA A 178 -24.67 8.70 5.21
N PRO A 179 -24.83 9.03 3.92
CA PRO A 179 -25.99 9.83 3.53
C PRO A 179 -27.16 9.21 4.28
N ALA A 180 -27.87 10.05 5.05
CA ALA A 180 -28.92 9.57 5.94
C ALA A 180 -29.69 8.50 5.17
N PRO A 181 -29.93 7.31 5.76
CA PRO A 181 -30.59 6.22 5.04
C PRO A 181 -31.74 6.85 4.27
N VAL A 182 -31.73 6.67 2.95
CA VAL A 182 -32.71 7.31 2.07
C VAL A 182 -34.06 7.02 2.71
N PRO A 183 -34.87 8.04 3.04
CA PRO A 183 -36.15 7.82 3.71
C PRO A 183 -36.93 6.74 2.96
N ASP A 184 -37.61 5.86 3.69
CA ASP A 184 -38.34 4.75 3.06
C ASP A 184 -39.32 5.26 1.98
N ASP A 185 -39.91 6.44 2.21
CA ASP A 185 -40.75 7.16 1.25
C ASP A 185 -40.02 7.50 -0.06
N ALA A 186 -38.75 7.91 0.01
CA ALA A 186 -37.95 8.26 -1.15
C ALA A 186 -37.46 7.01 -1.93
N LEU A 187 -37.26 5.88 -1.24
CA LEU A 187 -37.03 4.58 -1.89
C LEU A 187 -38.29 4.11 -2.62
N GLN A 188 -39.45 4.19 -1.95
CA GLN A 188 -40.74 3.84 -2.53
C GLN A 188 -41.04 4.69 -3.76
N ALA A 189 -40.87 6.01 -3.68
CA ALA A 189 -41.06 6.92 -4.80
C ALA A 189 -40.08 6.68 -5.97
N ALA A 190 -38.88 6.14 -5.71
CA ALA A 190 -37.96 5.74 -6.78
C ALA A 190 -38.41 4.44 -7.45
N GLN A 191 -38.90 3.48 -6.67
CA GLN A 191 -39.44 2.22 -7.18
C GLN A 191 -40.72 2.45 -7.99
N ASP A 192 -41.62 3.32 -7.52
CA ASP A 192 -42.86 3.63 -8.21
C ASP A 192 -42.59 4.37 -9.52
N ARG A 193 -41.67 5.34 -9.54
CA ARG A 193 -41.22 5.97 -10.79
C ARG A 193 -40.60 4.97 -11.76
N ALA A 194 -39.79 4.03 -11.28
CA ALA A 194 -39.22 2.99 -12.14
C ALA A 194 -40.32 2.09 -12.74
N ARG A 195 -41.31 1.70 -11.94
CA ARG A 195 -42.49 0.94 -12.40
C ARG A 195 -43.34 1.71 -13.40
N GLU A 196 -43.55 3.00 -13.19
CA GLU A 196 -44.27 3.87 -14.13
C GLU A 196 -43.52 3.99 -15.46
N ILE A 197 -42.20 4.17 -15.42
CA ILE A 197 -41.34 4.21 -16.61
C ILE A 197 -41.37 2.86 -17.33
N GLU A 198 -41.30 1.74 -16.60
CA GLU A 198 -41.39 0.40 -17.18
C GLU A 198 -42.77 0.13 -17.81
N ALA A 199 -43.85 0.53 -17.15
CA ALA A 199 -45.20 0.43 -17.68
C ALA A 199 -45.38 1.30 -18.93
N MET A 200 -44.87 2.53 -18.93
CA MET A 200 -44.85 3.41 -20.10
C MET A 200 -44.03 2.79 -21.23
N ARG A 201 -42.85 2.25 -20.94
CA ARG A 201 -41.99 1.55 -21.90
C ARG A 201 -42.68 0.34 -22.53
N ALA A 202 -43.48 -0.39 -21.76
CA ALA A 202 -44.21 -1.57 -22.24
C ALA A 202 -45.31 -1.23 -23.27
N THR A 203 -45.80 0.02 -23.29
CA THR A 203 -46.78 0.48 -24.30
C THR A 203 -46.16 0.81 -25.65
N LEU A 204 -44.84 1.01 -25.69
CA LEU A 204 -44.12 1.38 -26.90
C LEU A 204 -43.79 0.16 -27.76
N THR A 205 -43.78 0.37 -29.07
CA THR A 205 -43.34 -0.67 -30.01
C THR A 205 -41.85 -0.98 -29.82
N ARG A 206 -41.43 -2.18 -30.23
CA ARG A 206 -40.04 -2.62 -30.07
C ARG A 206 -39.04 -1.62 -30.67
N LYS A 207 -39.34 -1.08 -31.85
CA LYS A 207 -38.51 -0.06 -32.51
C LYS A 207 -38.40 1.22 -31.68
N GLU A 208 -39.49 1.69 -31.10
CA GLU A 208 -39.52 2.91 -30.27
C GLU A 208 -38.74 2.71 -28.97
N GLN A 209 -38.77 1.51 -28.37
CA GLN A 209 -37.96 1.19 -27.20
C GLN A 209 -36.45 1.35 -27.48
N TYR A 210 -35.95 0.80 -28.59
CA TYR A 210 -34.54 0.93 -28.98
C TYR A 210 -34.15 2.39 -29.30
N LEU A 211 -35.05 3.16 -29.93
CA LEU A 211 -34.78 4.57 -30.20
C LEU A 211 -34.73 5.42 -28.92
N LEU A 212 -35.50 5.07 -27.89
CA LEU A 212 -35.44 5.73 -26.58
C LEU A 212 -34.19 5.35 -25.77
N ASP A 213 -33.81 4.07 -25.74
CA ASP A 213 -32.62 3.61 -25.02
C ASP A 213 -31.32 4.20 -25.61
N PHE A 214 -31.33 4.48 -26.91
CA PHE A 214 -30.21 5.08 -27.64
C PHE A 214 -30.53 6.47 -28.19
N ALA A 215 -31.25 7.30 -27.42
CA ALA A 215 -31.63 8.64 -27.83
C ALA A 215 -30.43 9.53 -28.21
N ASP A 216 -29.28 9.34 -27.54
CA ASP A 216 -28.03 10.06 -27.85
C ASP A 216 -27.40 9.63 -29.19
N ASN A 217 -27.75 8.44 -29.71
CA ASN A 217 -27.29 7.94 -31.00
C ASN A 217 -28.40 7.13 -31.72
N PRO A 218 -29.31 7.80 -32.43
CA PRO A 218 -30.48 7.16 -33.03
C PRO A 218 -30.12 6.15 -34.12
N GLN A 219 -28.97 6.31 -34.79
CA GLN A 219 -28.49 5.38 -35.81
C GLN A 219 -28.13 4.01 -35.20
N LEU A 220 -27.58 4.02 -33.98
CA LEU A 220 -27.28 2.80 -33.25
C LEU A 220 -28.56 2.08 -32.82
N GLY A 221 -29.56 2.82 -32.32
CA GLY A 221 -30.86 2.23 -31.96
C GLY A 221 -31.55 1.55 -33.15
N GLU A 222 -31.52 2.18 -34.32
CA GLU A 222 -32.12 1.61 -35.53
C GLU A 222 -31.35 0.38 -36.05
N THR A 223 -30.01 0.39 -36.01
CA THR A 223 -29.21 -0.77 -36.44
C THR A 223 -29.42 -1.96 -35.51
N LEU A 224 -29.47 -1.76 -34.19
CA LEU A 224 -29.74 -2.81 -33.22
C LEU A 224 -31.15 -3.40 -33.37
N TYR A 225 -32.17 -2.56 -33.62
CA TYR A 225 -33.51 -3.04 -33.94
C TYR A 225 -33.51 -3.93 -35.19
N ARG A 226 -32.84 -3.52 -36.28
CA ARG A 226 -32.75 -4.32 -37.52
C ARG A 226 -32.03 -5.65 -37.29
N MET A 227 -30.98 -5.64 -36.48
CA MET A 227 -30.26 -6.86 -36.11
C MET A 227 -31.15 -7.81 -35.29
N GLU A 228 -31.91 -7.30 -34.32
CA GLU A 228 -32.85 -8.10 -33.53
C GLU A 228 -33.91 -8.75 -34.42
N MET A 229 -34.50 -8.01 -35.37
CA MET A 229 -35.49 -8.56 -36.30
C MET A 229 -34.90 -9.70 -37.15
N HIS A 230 -33.69 -9.53 -37.68
CA HIS A 230 -33.01 -10.59 -38.43
C HIS A 230 -32.66 -11.81 -37.58
N ILE A 231 -32.37 -11.64 -36.29
CA ILE A 231 -32.14 -12.76 -35.37
C ILE A 231 -33.46 -13.52 -35.14
N ILE A 232 -34.55 -12.81 -34.87
CA ILE A 232 -35.88 -13.43 -34.66
C ILE A 232 -36.33 -14.20 -35.91
N GLU A 233 -36.15 -13.65 -37.11
CA GLU A 233 -36.42 -14.33 -38.39
C GLU A 233 -35.59 -15.62 -38.53
N ARG A 234 -34.30 -15.56 -38.21
CA ARG A 234 -33.38 -16.72 -38.28
C ARG A 234 -33.74 -17.80 -37.27
N GLU A 235 -34.13 -17.43 -36.05
CA GLU A 235 -34.51 -18.38 -35.01
C GLU A 235 -35.88 -19.02 -35.28
N SER A 236 -36.83 -18.25 -35.81
CA SER A 236 -38.14 -18.76 -36.25
C SER A 236 -38.00 -19.75 -37.41
N GLY A 237 -37.09 -19.47 -38.36
CA GLY A 237 -36.76 -20.39 -39.46
C GLY A 237 -36.07 -21.68 -39.01
N LYS A 238 -35.38 -21.69 -37.86
CA LYS A 238 -34.81 -22.90 -37.25
C LYS A 238 -35.83 -23.73 -36.48
N GLN A 239 -36.79 -23.10 -35.83
CA GLN A 239 -37.85 -23.81 -35.07
C GLN A 239 -38.89 -24.49 -35.99
N GLY A 240 -39.05 -24.04 -37.24
CA GLY A 240 -39.90 -24.69 -38.24
C GLY A 240 -39.35 -25.99 -38.85
N VAL A 241 -38.12 -26.40 -38.55
CA VAL A 241 -37.44 -27.57 -39.15
C VAL A 241 -37.49 -28.82 -38.24
N THR A 242 -38.25 -28.79 -37.14
CA THR A 242 -38.33 -29.93 -36.19
C THR A 242 -39.74 -30.46 -36.02
N VAL A 243 -40.41 -30.85 -37.11
CA VAL A 243 -41.44 -31.91 -37.10
C VAL A 243 -41.42 -32.64 -38.44
N ALA A 244 -40.62 -33.70 -38.55
CA ALA A 244 -40.82 -34.87 -39.41
C ALA A 244 -39.92 -36.00 -38.91
#